data_AF-A0A9L0T1Z1-F1
#
_entry.id   AF-A0A9L0T1Z1-F1
#
_cell.length_a   1.000
_cell.length_b   1.000
_cell.length_c   1.000
_cell.angle_alpha   90.00
_cell.angle_beta   90.00
_cell.angle_gamma   90.00
#
_symmetry.space_group_name_H-M   'P 1'
#
loop_
_entity.id
_entity.type
_entity.pdbx_description
1 polymer ?
#
loop_
_entity_poly.entity_id
_entity_poly.type
_entity_poly.pdbx_seq_one_letter_code
_entity_poly.pdbx_strand_id
1 'polypeptide(L)'
;STQRRDRKAGSVEASPSGSLPPAPPGPPDRKRRALTPSSSSGLEPRRRQDAAKDTDIVDEAIYYFKANVFFKNYEIKNEADRTLIYITLYISECLKKLQKCNSKSQGEKEMYTLGITNFPIPGEPGFPLNAIYAKPANKQEDEVMRAYLQQLRQETGLRLCEKVFDPQNDKPSKWWTCFVKRQFMNKSLSGPGQ
;
A
#
# COMPACT_ATOMS: atom_id res chain seq x y z
N SER A 1 41.32 -61.76 -23.57
CA SER A 1 40.07 -62.52 -23.45
C SER A 1 38.94 -61.50 -23.50
N THR A 2 38.25 -61.24 -24.60
CA THR A 2 37.53 -62.13 -25.52
C THR A 2 37.64 -61.62 -26.96
N GLN A 3 37.53 -62.52 -27.93
CA GLN A 3 38.06 -62.46 -29.29
C GLN A 3 36.94 -62.37 -30.33
N ARG A 4 37.29 -61.87 -31.53
CA ARG A 4 36.67 -62.09 -32.87
C ARG A 4 35.58 -61.10 -33.30
N ARG A 5 35.41 -60.74 -34.59
CA ARG A 5 36.17 -60.82 -35.87
C ARG A 5 35.33 -60.01 -36.89
N ASP A 6 36.02 -59.32 -37.79
CA ASP A 6 35.77 -59.05 -39.21
C ASP A 6 34.36 -59.04 -39.83
N ARG A 7 34.08 -58.01 -40.66
CA ARG A 7 33.63 -58.02 -42.09
C ARG A 7 32.98 -56.66 -42.44
N LYS A 8 33.57 -55.76 -43.24
CA LYS A 8 33.72 -55.67 -44.72
C LYS A 8 32.41 -55.40 -45.52
N ALA A 9 32.36 -54.18 -46.07
CA ALA A 9 31.93 -53.70 -47.41
C ALA A 9 30.49 -53.86 -47.99
N GLY A 10 30.08 -52.80 -48.71
CA GLY A 10 29.23 -52.81 -49.92
C GLY A 10 27.75 -52.44 -49.68
N SER A 11 27.24 -51.25 -50.06
CA SER A 11 26.92 -50.71 -51.40
C SER A 11 25.54 -51.11 -51.93
N VAL A 12 24.62 -50.14 -52.12
CA VAL A 12 23.51 -50.01 -53.12
C VAL A 12 22.84 -48.62 -52.91
N GLU A 13 22.95 -47.62 -53.80
CA GLU A 13 22.04 -47.24 -54.93
C GLU A 13 20.54 -47.18 -54.56
N ALA A 14 19.66 -46.25 -54.97
CA ALA A 14 19.63 -45.08 -55.87
C ALA A 14 18.32 -44.25 -55.58
N SER A 15 18.21 -43.02 -56.09
CA SER A 15 17.08 -42.06 -55.96
C SER A 15 15.78 -42.50 -56.71
N PRO A 16 14.59 -41.83 -56.62
CA PRO A 16 14.35 -40.52 -57.28
C PRO A 16 13.25 -39.59 -56.69
N SER A 17 13.18 -38.39 -57.28
CA SER A 17 12.19 -37.32 -57.14
C SER A 17 10.72 -37.70 -57.44
N GLY A 18 9.77 -37.00 -56.80
CA GLY A 18 8.34 -36.98 -57.15
C GLY A 18 7.60 -35.78 -56.51
N SER A 19 6.74 -35.12 -57.29
CA SER A 19 6.29 -33.71 -57.14
C SER A 19 4.85 -33.48 -56.60
N LEU A 20 4.66 -32.31 -55.94
CA LEU A 20 3.49 -31.36 -55.84
C LEU A 20 2.11 -31.83 -55.27
N PRO A 21 1.22 -30.94 -54.71
CA PRO A 21 0.84 -29.58 -55.19
C PRO A 21 0.65 -28.47 -54.09
N PRO A 22 0.28 -27.20 -54.45
CA PRO A 22 0.51 -25.99 -53.65
C PRO A 22 -0.67 -25.57 -52.73
N ALA A 23 -0.36 -24.84 -51.65
CA ALA A 23 -1.34 -24.26 -50.72
C ALA A 23 -1.63 -22.76 -51.02
N PRO A 24 -2.91 -22.31 -50.90
CA PRO A 24 -3.38 -20.97 -51.28
C PRO A 24 -3.11 -19.85 -50.24
N PRO A 25 -3.22 -18.56 -50.66
CA PRO A 25 -2.79 -17.37 -49.90
C PRO A 25 -3.75 -16.92 -48.79
N GLY A 26 -3.20 -16.20 -47.81
CA GLY A 26 -3.82 -15.79 -46.54
C GLY A 26 -4.95 -14.74 -46.64
N PRO A 27 -5.72 -14.56 -45.54
CA PRO A 27 -6.96 -13.79 -45.54
C PRO A 27 -6.77 -12.25 -45.50
N PRO A 28 -7.76 -11.49 -46.02
CA PRO A 28 -7.64 -10.06 -46.34
C PRO A 28 -8.15 -9.06 -45.28
N ASP A 29 -7.80 -7.81 -45.58
CA ASP A 29 -8.03 -6.51 -44.94
C ASP A 29 -9.49 -6.15 -44.55
N ARG A 30 -9.62 -5.51 -43.37
CA ARG A 30 -10.44 -4.31 -43.07
C ARG A 30 -11.87 -4.24 -43.65
N LYS A 31 -12.88 -4.39 -42.78
CA LYS A 31 -14.21 -3.79 -42.98
C LYS A 31 -14.69 -3.01 -41.77
N ARG A 32 -14.88 -1.71 -42.03
CA ARG A 32 -15.71 -0.74 -41.32
C ARG A 32 -17.16 -1.26 -41.25
N ARG A 33 -17.76 -1.32 -40.06
CA ARG A 33 -19.23 -1.27 -39.87
C ARG A 33 -19.55 -0.41 -38.67
N ALA A 34 -20.09 0.77 -38.94
CA ALA A 34 -20.83 1.57 -37.98
C ALA A 34 -22.30 1.11 -38.04
N LEU A 35 -22.88 0.74 -36.90
CA LEU A 35 -24.32 0.70 -36.63
C LEU A 35 -24.53 1.12 -35.17
N THR A 36 -25.65 1.79 -34.94
CA THR A 36 -25.97 2.82 -33.93
C THR A 36 -26.63 2.25 -32.64
N PRO A 37 -27.42 3.00 -31.84
CA PRO A 37 -27.07 3.42 -30.48
C PRO A 37 -27.96 2.81 -29.38
N SER A 38 -27.46 2.61 -28.16
CA SER A 38 -28.33 2.65 -26.96
C SER A 38 -27.58 2.65 -25.62
N SER A 39 -28.02 3.59 -24.80
CA SER A 39 -28.10 3.61 -23.34
C SER A 39 -26.86 3.66 -22.44
N SER A 40 -26.94 4.69 -21.59
CA SER A 40 -26.47 4.78 -20.21
C SER A 40 -24.96 4.80 -19.99
N SER A 41 -24.43 6.01 -19.82
CA SER A 41 -23.39 6.27 -18.81
C SER A 41 -23.38 7.77 -18.53
N GLY A 42 -23.44 8.10 -17.24
CA GLY A 42 -23.81 9.40 -16.72
C GLY A 42 -22.97 10.58 -17.20
N LEU A 43 -23.67 11.66 -17.53
CA LEU A 43 -23.17 13.00 -17.33
C LEU A 43 -23.05 13.22 -15.82
N GLU A 44 -21.87 12.96 -15.29
CA GLU A 44 -21.37 13.72 -14.17
C GLU A 44 -19.91 14.04 -14.53
N PRO A 45 -19.56 15.31 -14.81
CA PRO A 45 -18.16 15.68 -14.86
C PRO A 45 -17.67 15.65 -13.41
N ARG A 46 -17.27 14.46 -12.93
CA ARG A 46 -16.40 14.39 -11.75
C ARG A 46 -15.19 15.22 -12.13
N ARG A 47 -15.09 16.36 -11.44
CA ARG A 47 -13.95 17.26 -11.43
C ARG A 47 -12.69 16.44 -11.71
N ARG A 48 -12.06 16.67 -12.86
CA ARG A 48 -10.62 16.45 -12.96
C ARG A 48 -10.05 17.35 -11.89
N GLN A 49 -9.85 16.82 -10.68
CA GLN A 49 -8.96 17.48 -9.74
C GLN A 49 -7.62 17.45 -10.42
N ASP A 50 -7.12 18.65 -10.62
CA ASP A 50 -5.90 18.98 -11.30
C ASP A 50 -4.76 18.07 -10.82
N ALA A 51 -3.96 17.58 -11.77
CA ALA A 51 -2.71 16.87 -11.56
C ALA A 51 -1.63 17.82 -10.96
N ALA A 52 -1.96 18.44 -9.83
CA ALA A 52 -1.18 19.42 -9.10
C ALA A 52 -1.45 19.24 -7.60
N LYS A 53 -1.08 18.04 -7.10
CA LYS A 53 -0.69 17.63 -5.73
C LYS A 53 -1.06 16.14 -5.55
N ASP A 54 -0.24 15.25 -6.10
CA ASP A 54 -0.30 13.79 -5.82
C ASP A 54 0.16 13.44 -4.38
N THR A 55 0.20 14.42 -3.47
CA THR A 55 0.64 14.26 -2.09
C THR A 55 -0.49 14.69 -1.16
N ASP A 56 -0.99 13.74 -0.38
CA ASP A 56 -1.99 14.01 0.65
C ASP A 56 -1.36 14.17 2.04
N ILE A 57 -2.20 14.45 3.04
CA ILE A 57 -1.74 14.67 4.42
C ILE A 57 -1.12 13.41 5.05
N VAL A 58 -1.46 12.21 4.55
CA VAL A 58 -0.87 10.95 5.01
C VAL A 58 0.55 10.84 4.46
N ASP A 59 0.76 11.15 3.18
CA ASP A 59 2.09 11.18 2.57
C ASP A 59 2.99 12.22 3.24
N GLU A 60 2.45 13.42 3.50
CA GLU A 60 3.17 14.47 4.23
C GLU A 60 3.54 14.01 5.65
N ALA A 61 2.63 13.38 6.39
CA ALA A 61 2.90 12.87 7.73
C ALA A 61 3.98 11.79 7.72
N ILE A 62 3.93 10.85 6.76
CA ILE A 62 4.96 9.80 6.60
C ILE A 62 6.32 10.41 6.24
N TYR A 63 6.33 11.43 5.38
CA TYR A 63 7.54 12.13 4.98
C TYR A 63 8.19 12.88 6.15
N TYR A 64 7.40 13.65 6.92
CA TYR A 64 7.90 14.42 8.05
C TYR A 64 8.12 13.58 9.32
N PHE A 65 7.59 12.36 9.40
CA PHE A 65 7.66 11.49 10.58
C PHE A 65 9.07 11.39 11.18
N LYS A 66 10.08 11.15 10.33
CA LYS A 66 11.48 10.96 10.78
C LYS A 66 12.06 12.20 11.45
N ALA A 67 11.62 13.39 11.08
CA ALA A 67 12.00 14.63 11.74
C ALA A 67 11.11 14.88 12.97
N ASN A 68 9.79 14.77 12.80
CA ASN A 68 8.79 15.10 13.80
C ASN A 68 8.91 14.24 15.07
N VAL A 69 9.25 12.96 14.95
CA VAL A 69 9.35 12.04 16.09
C VAL A 69 10.43 12.43 17.13
N PHE A 70 11.38 13.30 16.78
CA PHE A 70 12.37 13.83 17.72
C PHE A 70 11.89 15.04 18.52
N PHE A 71 10.85 15.73 18.04
CA PHE A 71 10.35 16.94 18.69
C PHE A 71 9.48 16.58 19.91
N LYS A 72 9.80 17.23 21.03
CA LYS A 72 9.02 17.13 22.28
C LYS A 72 7.92 18.18 22.35
N ASN A 73 8.11 19.30 21.67
CA ASN A 73 7.18 20.42 21.64
C ASN A 73 6.78 20.64 20.18
N TYR A 74 5.49 20.74 19.90
CA TYR A 74 4.94 21.04 18.58
C TYR A 74 3.97 22.21 18.71
N GLU A 75 4.18 23.26 17.93
CA GLU A 75 3.31 24.43 17.91
C GLU A 75 2.18 24.20 16.89
N ILE A 76 0.94 24.31 17.33
CA ILE A 76 -0.23 24.01 16.50
C ILE A 76 -0.79 25.31 15.99
N LYS A 77 -0.69 25.52 14.68
CA LYS A 77 -1.12 26.76 14.02
C LYS A 77 -2.47 26.57 13.36
N ASN A 78 -2.64 25.44 12.67
CA ASN A 78 -3.81 25.15 11.87
C ASN A 78 -4.47 23.83 12.27
N GLU A 79 -5.69 23.59 11.76
CA GLU A 79 -6.38 22.31 11.94
C GLU A 79 -5.65 21.15 11.26
N ALA A 80 -4.95 21.43 10.15
CA ALA A 80 -4.12 20.45 9.46
C ALA A 80 -2.99 19.89 10.36
N ASP A 81 -2.39 20.72 11.22
CA ASP A 81 -1.37 20.27 12.17
C ASP A 81 -1.93 19.25 13.16
N ARG A 82 -3.20 19.41 13.56
CA ARG A 82 -3.87 18.45 14.45
C ARG A 82 -4.01 17.09 13.75
N THR A 83 -4.35 17.07 12.47
CA THR A 83 -4.39 15.81 11.71
C THR A 83 -2.99 15.21 11.57
N LEU A 84 -1.98 16.03 11.27
CA LEU A 84 -0.58 15.60 11.14
C LEU A 84 -0.04 14.98 12.43
N ILE A 85 -0.31 15.60 13.59
CA ILE A 85 0.06 15.09 14.91
C ILE A 85 -0.57 13.73 15.17
N TYR A 86 -1.86 13.58 14.88
CA TYR A 86 -2.59 12.33 15.08
C TYR A 86 -1.99 11.21 14.22
N ILE A 87 -1.74 11.48 12.94
CA ILE A 87 -1.12 10.51 12.02
C ILE A 87 0.30 10.16 12.50
N THR A 88 1.09 11.14 12.95
CA THR A 88 2.46 10.93 13.47
C THR A 88 2.47 9.99 14.68
N LEU A 89 1.52 10.18 15.61
CA LEU A 89 1.36 9.27 16.74
C LEU A 89 0.93 7.87 16.28
N TYR A 90 0.00 7.80 15.33
CA TYR A 90 -0.47 6.52 14.79
C TYR A 90 0.64 5.74 14.07
N ILE A 91 1.50 6.41 13.29
CA ILE A 91 2.67 5.79 12.66
C ILE A 91 3.56 5.13 13.72
N SER A 92 3.76 5.78 14.87
CA SER A 92 4.55 5.20 15.98
C SER A 92 3.93 3.89 16.51
N GLU A 93 2.61 3.84 16.63
CA GLU A 93 1.88 2.62 17.01
C GLU A 93 1.98 1.51 15.96
N CYS A 94 1.84 1.89 14.69
CA CYS A 94 2.02 0.95 13.59
C CYS A 94 3.42 0.34 13.61
N LEU A 95 4.47 1.14 13.83
CA LEU A 95 5.85 0.65 13.89
C LEU A 95 6.08 -0.35 15.04
N LYS A 96 5.46 -0.14 16.22
CA LYS A 96 5.54 -1.11 17.34
C LYS A 96 5.00 -2.49 16.95
N LYS A 97 3.90 -2.51 16.18
CA LYS A 97 3.29 -3.74 15.69
C LYS A 97 4.09 -4.36 14.54
N LEU A 98 4.47 -3.54 13.55
CA LEU A 98 5.23 -3.96 12.37
C LEU A 98 6.62 -4.52 12.72
N GLN A 99 7.25 -4.08 13.82
CA GLN A 99 8.52 -4.65 14.29
C GLN A 99 8.42 -6.15 14.59
N LYS A 100 7.25 -6.65 14.99
CA LYS A 100 7.02 -8.07 15.32
C LYS A 100 6.58 -8.90 14.11
N CYS A 101 6.33 -8.27 12.96
CA CYS A 101 5.89 -8.93 11.73
C CYS A 101 7.08 -9.49 10.94
N ASN A 102 6.90 -10.68 10.36
CA ASN A 102 7.95 -11.36 9.59
C ASN A 102 7.76 -11.29 8.07
N SER A 103 6.62 -10.77 7.61
CA SER A 103 6.30 -10.61 6.18
C SER A 103 5.40 -9.40 5.94
N LYS A 104 5.46 -8.82 4.73
CA LYS A 104 4.59 -7.71 4.32
C LYS A 104 3.11 -8.05 4.47
N SER A 105 2.69 -9.23 4.01
CA SER A 105 1.29 -9.69 4.11
C SER A 105 0.81 -9.85 5.56
N GLN A 106 1.70 -10.24 6.49
CA GLN A 106 1.36 -10.26 7.91
C GLN A 106 1.21 -8.84 8.46
N GLY A 107 2.10 -7.93 8.05
CA GLY A 107 2.03 -6.51 8.40
C GLY A 107 0.71 -5.87 7.94
N GLU A 108 0.30 -6.09 6.69
CA GLU A 108 -0.97 -5.56 6.15
C GLU A 108 -2.19 -6.03 6.95
N LYS A 109 -2.25 -7.32 7.34
CA LYS A 109 -3.33 -7.84 8.18
C LYS A 109 -3.36 -7.22 9.58
N GLU A 110 -2.18 -7.06 10.19
CA GLU A 110 -2.07 -6.44 11.50
C GLU A 110 -2.44 -4.94 11.44
N MET A 111 -2.04 -4.24 10.37
CA MET A 111 -2.41 -2.83 10.14
C MET A 111 -3.89 -2.65 9.89
N TYR A 112 -4.53 -3.55 9.14
CA TYR A 112 -5.98 -3.55 8.95
C TYR A 112 -6.71 -3.74 10.28
N THR A 113 -6.26 -4.71 11.08
CA THR A 113 -6.80 -4.96 12.43
C THR A 113 -6.63 -3.73 13.31
N LEU A 114 -5.41 -3.16 13.35
CA LEU A 114 -5.10 -1.95 14.12
C LEU A 114 -5.95 -0.75 13.66
N GLY A 115 -6.20 -0.60 12.36
CA GLY A 115 -7.02 0.48 11.84
C GLY A 115 -8.47 0.45 12.32
N ILE A 116 -9.01 -0.76 12.51
CA ILE A 116 -10.37 -0.99 13.02
C ILE A 116 -10.45 -0.90 14.55
N THR A 117 -9.33 -1.08 15.27
CA THR A 117 -9.36 -0.97 16.73
C THR A 117 -9.89 0.39 17.19
N ASN A 118 -10.67 0.35 18.28
CA ASN A 118 -11.20 1.55 18.90
C ASN A 118 -10.10 2.26 19.69
N PHE A 119 -9.56 3.32 19.09
CA PHE A 119 -8.72 4.27 19.81
C PHE A 119 -9.57 5.34 20.49
N PRO A 120 -9.09 5.87 21.63
CA PRO A 120 -9.75 6.98 22.29
C PRO A 120 -9.74 8.22 21.38
N ILE A 121 -10.87 8.93 21.35
CA ILE A 121 -11.00 10.19 20.62
C ILE A 121 -10.91 11.41 21.56
N PRO A 122 -10.70 12.62 21.03
CA PRO A 122 -10.74 13.85 21.83
C PRO A 122 -11.98 13.93 22.72
N GLY A 123 -11.77 14.09 24.03
CA GLY A 123 -12.82 14.11 25.05
C GLY A 123 -12.93 12.83 25.88
N GLU A 124 -12.37 11.71 25.44
CA GLU A 124 -12.38 10.45 26.19
C GLU A 124 -11.21 10.34 27.18
N PRO A 125 -11.41 9.68 28.34
CA PRO A 125 -10.32 9.35 29.25
C PRO A 125 -9.40 8.32 28.59
N GLY A 126 -8.23 8.77 28.14
CA GLY A 126 -7.27 7.93 27.41
C GLY A 126 -6.64 8.64 26.21
N PHE A 127 -7.25 9.71 25.70
CA PHE A 127 -6.65 10.49 24.63
C PHE A 127 -5.56 11.42 25.17
N PRO A 128 -4.29 11.26 24.76
CA PRO A 128 -3.14 11.97 25.35
C PRO A 128 -3.10 13.47 25.07
N LEU A 129 -3.93 13.97 24.14
CA LEU A 129 -3.92 15.34 23.62
C LEU A 129 -5.24 16.10 23.85
N ASN A 130 -6.00 15.75 24.90
CA ASN A 130 -7.26 16.42 25.23
C ASN A 130 -7.15 17.94 25.47
N ALA A 131 -5.97 18.44 25.87
CA ALA A 131 -5.75 19.89 26.05
C ALA A 131 -5.65 20.67 24.73
N ILE A 132 -5.48 19.96 23.62
CA ILE A 132 -5.14 20.53 22.31
C ILE A 132 -6.27 20.30 21.30
N TYR A 133 -6.99 19.18 21.42
CA TYR A 133 -8.08 18.83 20.54
C TYR A 133 -9.42 19.23 21.14
N ALA A 134 -10.28 19.80 20.30
CA ALA A 134 -11.67 20.05 20.70
C ALA A 134 -12.40 18.71 20.82
N LYS A 135 -13.15 18.54 21.92
CA LYS A 135 -14.12 17.45 22.04
C LYS A 135 -15.23 17.64 21.00
N PRO A 136 -15.80 16.57 20.44
CA PRO A 136 -16.97 16.67 19.57
C PRO A 136 -18.12 17.33 20.34
N ALA A 137 -18.85 18.24 19.69
CA ALA A 137 -19.94 18.96 20.35
C ALA A 137 -21.16 18.06 20.54
N ASN A 138 -21.45 17.22 19.54
CA ASN A 138 -22.64 16.39 19.45
C ASN A 138 -22.29 14.95 19.11
N LYS A 139 -23.20 14.01 19.43
CA LYS A 139 -23.04 12.57 19.11
C LYS A 139 -22.81 12.30 17.61
N GLN A 140 -23.36 13.14 16.74
CA GLN A 140 -23.19 13.00 15.30
C GLN A 140 -21.77 13.39 14.84
N GLU A 141 -21.18 14.42 15.44
CA GLU A 141 -19.76 14.78 15.19
C GLU A 141 -18.81 13.73 15.76
N ASP A 142 -19.16 13.12 16.89
CA ASP A 142 -18.43 12.00 17.48
C ASP A 142 -18.33 10.82 16.50
N GLU A 143 -19.46 10.40 15.94
CA GLU A 143 -19.52 9.31 14.94
C GLU A 143 -18.75 9.65 13.66
N VAL A 144 -18.90 10.88 13.15
CA VAL A 144 -18.16 11.36 11.96
C VAL A 144 -16.65 11.40 12.22
N MET A 145 -16.23 11.89 13.39
CA MET A 145 -14.82 11.95 13.77
C MET A 145 -14.22 10.56 13.90
N ARG A 146 -14.94 9.61 14.52
CA ARG A 146 -14.48 8.21 14.61
C ARG A 146 -14.31 7.58 13.23
N ALA A 147 -15.27 7.76 12.34
CA ALA A 147 -15.21 7.26 10.97
C ALA A 147 -14.02 7.88 10.19
N TYR A 148 -13.81 9.18 10.33
CA TYR A 148 -12.70 9.89 9.70
C TYR A 148 -11.34 9.40 10.21
N LEU A 149 -11.16 9.29 11.53
CA LEU A 149 -9.93 8.78 12.12
C LEU A 149 -9.68 7.31 11.74
N GLN A 150 -10.74 6.49 11.65
CA GLN A 150 -10.64 5.11 11.18
C GLN A 150 -10.14 5.04 9.73
N GLN A 151 -10.68 5.88 8.84
CA GLN A 151 -10.22 5.97 7.45
C GLN A 151 -8.75 6.36 7.38
N LEU A 152 -8.33 7.40 8.13
CA LEU A 152 -6.93 7.81 8.20
C LEU A 152 -6.03 6.67 8.68
N ARG A 153 -6.46 5.91 9.68
CA ARG A 153 -5.70 4.77 10.21
C ARG A 153 -5.52 3.66 9.19
N GLN A 154 -6.56 3.32 8.43
CA GLN A 154 -6.48 2.29 7.39
C GLN A 154 -5.54 2.72 6.26
N GLU A 155 -5.70 3.94 5.76
CA GLU A 155 -4.87 4.47 4.67
C GLU A 155 -3.40 4.59 5.09
N THR A 156 -3.15 5.14 6.28
CA THR A 156 -1.78 5.26 6.84
C THR A 156 -1.14 3.89 7.02
N GLY A 157 -1.87 2.91 7.57
CA GLY A 157 -1.34 1.56 7.79
C GLY A 157 -0.93 0.86 6.50
N LEU A 158 -1.76 0.97 5.46
CA LEU A 158 -1.49 0.36 4.15
C LEU A 158 -0.23 0.96 3.50
N ARG A 159 -0.15 2.29 3.43
CA ARG A 159 1.00 2.98 2.82
C ARG A 159 2.29 2.80 3.63
N LEU A 160 2.17 2.76 4.95
CA LEU A 160 3.32 2.55 5.82
C LEU A 160 3.92 1.15 5.63
N CYS A 161 3.11 0.11 5.41
CA CYS A 161 3.61 -1.23 5.07
C CYS A 161 4.52 -1.20 3.84
N GLU A 162 4.14 -0.47 2.79
CA GLU A 162 4.97 -0.37 1.57
C GLU A 162 6.30 0.36 1.79
N LYS A 163 6.37 1.26 2.78
CA LYS A 163 7.59 2.00 3.12
C LYS A 163 8.48 1.26 4.11
N VAL A 164 7.89 0.46 5.00
CA VAL A 164 8.59 -0.24 6.08
C VAL A 164 9.17 -1.56 5.59
N PHE A 165 8.46 -2.33 4.77
CA PHE A 165 8.96 -3.61 4.27
C PHE A 165 9.82 -3.43 3.02
N ASP A 166 10.95 -4.12 2.99
CA ASP A 166 11.82 -4.14 1.81
C ASP A 166 11.31 -5.16 0.78
N PRO A 167 11.11 -4.77 -0.49
CA PRO A 167 10.62 -5.68 -1.54
C PRO A 167 11.49 -6.92 -1.77
N GLN A 168 12.77 -6.89 -1.36
CA GLN A 168 13.69 -8.01 -1.61
C GLN A 168 13.70 -9.06 -0.51
N ASN A 169 13.35 -8.69 0.73
CA ASN A 169 13.53 -9.58 1.88
C ASN A 169 12.29 -9.73 2.77
N ASP A 170 11.19 -9.00 2.48
CA ASP A 170 9.92 -9.02 3.22
C ASP A 170 10.06 -8.74 4.73
N LYS A 171 11.19 -8.19 5.17
CA LYS A 171 11.45 -7.86 6.58
C LYS A 171 11.25 -6.37 6.83
N PRO A 172 10.85 -5.99 8.05
CA PRO A 172 10.72 -4.59 8.42
C PRO A 172 12.11 -3.92 8.46
N SER A 173 12.20 -2.77 7.79
CA SER A 173 13.43 -2.02 7.64
C SER A 173 13.95 -1.47 8.96
N LYS A 174 15.27 -1.62 9.18
CA LYS A 174 15.97 -1.04 10.35
C LYS A 174 15.82 0.48 10.45
N TRP A 175 15.70 1.15 9.30
CA TRP A 175 15.54 2.61 9.21
C TRP A 175 14.18 3.10 9.69
N TRP A 176 13.22 2.21 9.89
CA TRP A 176 11.90 2.52 10.45
C TRP A 176 11.76 1.96 11.86
N THR A 177 12.22 0.73 12.10
CA THR A 177 12.12 0.09 13.43
C THR A 177 12.99 0.75 14.50
N CYS A 178 14.02 1.52 14.13
CA CYS A 178 14.81 2.30 15.10
C CYS A 178 13.99 3.39 15.82
N PHE A 179 12.85 3.81 15.25
CA PHE A 179 11.98 4.84 15.81
C PHE A 179 10.95 4.29 16.81
N VAL A 180 10.80 2.97 16.96
CA VAL A 180 9.77 2.35 17.83
C VAL A 180 9.87 2.78 19.29
N LYS A 181 11.08 3.03 19.80
CA LYS A 181 11.31 3.48 21.17
C LYS A 181 11.13 4.99 21.36
N ARG A 182 10.92 5.74 20.28
CA ARG A 182 10.75 7.19 20.33
C ARG A 182 9.28 7.52 20.41
N GLN A 183 8.95 8.53 21.22
CA GLN A 183 7.59 9.00 21.42
C GLN A 183 7.52 10.47 21.04
N PHE A 184 6.73 10.77 20.02
CA PHE A 184 6.43 12.14 19.65
C PHE A 184 5.72 12.84 20.81
N MET A 185 6.21 14.02 21.21
CA MET A 185 5.73 14.77 22.39
C MET A 185 5.71 14.01 23.73
N ASN A 186 6.44 12.89 23.85
CA ASN A 186 6.30 11.93 24.96
C ASN A 186 4.84 11.47 25.19
N LYS A 187 4.06 11.41 24.10
CA LYS A 187 2.67 10.94 24.09
C LYS A 187 2.58 9.66 23.25
N SER A 188 1.55 8.88 23.52
CA SER A 188 1.29 7.58 22.87
C SER A 188 -0.21 7.39 22.77
N LEU A 189 -0.70 6.88 21.63
CA LEU A 189 -2.13 6.59 21.45
C LEU A 189 -2.56 5.32 22.19
N SER A 190 -1.64 4.36 22.32
CA SER A 190 -1.77 3.28 23.32
C SER A 190 -1.20 3.78 24.65
N GLY A 191 -1.85 3.45 25.77
CA GLY A 191 -1.34 3.78 27.10
C GLY A 191 0.08 3.23 27.32
N PRO A 192 0.86 3.80 28.26
CA PRO A 192 2.20 3.29 28.56
C PRO A 192 2.12 1.82 29.00
N GLY A 193 2.56 0.89 28.14
CA GLY A 193 2.67 -0.54 28.48
C GLY A 193 2.02 -1.55 27.53
N GLN A 194 1.46 -1.15 26.38
CA GLN A 194 0.99 -2.07 25.33
C GLN A 194 1.90 -2.12 24.09
#